data_AF-A0A7C9NU19-F1
#
_entry.id   AF-A0A7C9NU19-F1
#
_cell.length_a   1.000
_cell.length_b   1.000
_cell.length_c   1.000
_cell.angle_alpha   90.00
_cell.angle_beta   90.00
_cell.angle_gamma   90.00
#
_symmetry.space_group_name_H-M   'P 1'
#
loop_
_entity.id
_entity.type
_entity.pdbx_description
1 polymer ?
#
loop_
_entity_poly.entity_id
_entity_poly.type
_entity_poly.pdbx_seq_one_letter_code
_entity_poly.pdbx_strand_id
1 'polypeptide(L)' 'ADLAVALNTGQIKTGAPCRSERTAKYNQLLRIEEYLGSSAQYAGRSIIKGR' A
#
# COMPACT_ATOMS: atom_id res chain seq x y z
N ALA A 1 3.93 -4.60 -3.29
CA ALA A 1 3.53 -4.05 -1.98
C ALA A 1 4.79 -3.69 -1.23
N ASP A 2 5.65 -4.69 -1.01
CA ASP A 2 6.92 -4.61 -0.29
C ASP A 2 7.82 -3.47 -0.80
N LEU A 3 8.08 -3.37 -2.11
CA LEU A 3 8.89 -2.28 -2.68
C LEU A 3 8.30 -0.88 -2.40
N ALA A 4 6.97 -0.73 -2.47
CA ALA A 4 6.32 0.55 -2.25
C ALA A 4 6.40 0.98 -0.77
N VAL A 5 6.30 0.01 0.15
CA VAL A 5 6.45 0.25 1.59
C VAL A 5 7.91 0.51 1.94
N ALA A 6 8.84 -0.32 1.46
CA ALA A 6 10.27 -0.21 1.75
C ALA A 6 10.87 1.14 1.27
N LEU A 7 10.40 1.65 0.14
CA LEU A 7 10.82 2.95 -0.39
C LEU A 7 9.96 4.12 0.11
N ASN A 8 9.00 3.88 1.00
CA ASN A 8 8.04 4.88 1.50
C ASN A 8 7.42 5.72 0.36
N THR A 9 7.04 5.09 -0.75
CA THR A 9 6.52 5.82 -1.92
C THR A 9 5.19 6.49 -1.64
N GLY A 10 4.45 6.00 -0.64
CA GLY A 10 3.15 6.51 -0.18
C GLY A 10 2.00 6.33 -1.18
N GLN A 11 2.28 5.92 -2.41
CA GLN A 11 1.30 5.57 -3.44
C GLN A 11 1.70 4.31 -4.17
N ILE A 12 0.70 3.50 -4.55
CA ILE A 12 0.85 2.32 -5.39
C ILE A 12 -0.39 2.18 -6.28
N LYS A 13 -0.18 1.93 -7.58
CA LYS A 13 -1.26 1.63 -8.53
C LYS A 13 -1.18 0.17 -8.94
N THR A 14 -2.12 -0.64 -8.46
CA THR A 14 -2.10 -2.10 -8.66
C THR A 14 -3.40 -2.67 -9.23
N GLY A 15 -4.24 -1.84 -9.86
CA GLY A 15 -5.46 -2.26 -10.57
C GLY A 15 -6.67 -2.51 -9.66
N ALA A 16 -7.80 -2.93 -10.24
CA ALA A 16 -9.02 -3.20 -9.48
C ALA A 16 -8.91 -4.50 -8.65
N PRO A 17 -9.58 -4.60 -7.48
CA PRO A 17 -9.51 -5.74 -6.58
C PRO A 17 -10.43 -6.89 -7.02
N CYS A 18 -10.26 -7.38 -8.24
CA CYS A 18 -11.11 -8.45 -8.82
C CYS A 18 -10.30 -9.71 -9.20
N ARG A 19 -9.14 -9.52 -9.83
CA ARG A 19 -8.28 -10.63 -10.27
C ARG A 19 -7.25 -10.95 -9.19
N SER A 20 -7.02 -12.24 -8.93
CA SER A 20 -6.11 -12.71 -7.86
C SER A 20 -4.71 -12.09 -7.93
N GLU A 21 -4.16 -11.89 -9.13
CA GLU A 21 -2.85 -11.23 -9.32
C GLU A 21 -2.81 -9.79 -8.77
N ARG A 22 -3.94 -9.08 -8.79
CA ARG A 22 -4.10 -7.71 -8.27
C ARG A 22 -4.45 -7.75 -6.79
N THR A 23 -5.42 -8.57 -6.41
CA THR A 23 -5.84 -8.77 -5.01
C THR A 23 -4.68 -9.23 -4.14
N ALA A 24 -3.77 -10.05 -4.65
CA ALA A 24 -2.56 -10.46 -3.93
C ALA A 24 -1.69 -9.28 -3.47
N LYS A 25 -1.63 -8.17 -4.24
CA LYS A 25 -0.88 -6.97 -3.82
C LYS A 25 -1.58 -6.23 -2.68
N TYR A 26 -2.91 -6.17 -2.69
CA TYR A 26 -3.70 -5.62 -1.58
C TYR A 26 -3.57 -6.47 -0.31
N ASN A 27 -3.72 -7.79 -0.44
CA ASN A 27 -3.55 -8.72 0.69
C ASN A 27 -2.15 -8.62 1.29
N GLN A 28 -1.13 -8.42 0.46
CA GLN A 28 0.23 -8.21 0.96
C GLN A 28 0.37 -6.88 1.71
N LEU A 29 -0.32 -5.80 1.29
CA LEU A 29 -0.34 -4.55 2.06
C LEU A 29 -0.99 -4.75 3.43
N LEU A 30 -2.09 -5.49 3.51
CA LEU A 30 -2.75 -5.82 4.78
C LEU A 30 -1.83 -6.60 5.71
N ARG A 31 -1.10 -7.62 5.20
CA ARG A 31 -0.11 -8.36 6.00
C ARG A 31 1.05 -7.49 6.48
N ILE A 32 1.52 -6.57 5.64
CA ILE A 32 2.60 -5.64 6.02
C ILE A 32 2.11 -4.66 7.08
N GLU A 33 0.89 -4.13 6.95
CA GLU A 33 0.26 -3.27 7.96
C GLU A 33 0.12 -4.00 9.29
N GLU A 34 -0.40 -5.23 9.27
CA GLU A 34 -0.51 -6.10 10.45
C GLU A 34 0.86 -6.35 11.11
N TYR A 35 1.88 -6.67 10.31
CA TYR A 35 3.25 -6.91 10.77
C TYR A 35 3.89 -5.66 11.41
N LEU A 36 3.69 -4.48 10.82
CA LEU A 36 4.26 -3.22 11.32
C LEU A 36 3.49 -2.64 12.51
N GLY A 37 2.23 -3.03 12.71
CA GLY A 37 1.40 -2.59 13.82
C GLY A 37 1.36 -1.05 13.94
N SER A 38 1.70 -0.53 15.13
CA SER A 38 1.71 0.92 15.40
C SER A 38 2.73 1.71 14.57
N SER A 39 3.71 1.05 13.95
CA SER A 39 4.68 1.71 13.08
C SER A 39 4.16 1.91 11.66
N ALA A 40 3.07 1.23 11.26
CA ALA A 40 2.45 1.45 9.96
C ALA A 40 1.79 2.83 9.90
N GLN A 41 2.08 3.59 8.83
CA GLN A 41 1.42 4.88 8.58
C GLN A 41 0.81 4.90 7.19
N TYR A 42 -0.50 5.12 7.13
CA TYR A 42 -1.19 5.34 5.87
C TYR A 42 -0.95 6.78 5.38
N ALA A 43 -0.39 6.93 4.18
CA ALA A 43 0.03 8.24 3.64
C ALA A 43 -1.14 9.22 3.41
N GLY A 44 -2.39 8.75 3.32
CA GLY A 44 -3.56 9.61 3.25
C GLY A 44 -3.59 10.52 2.02
N ARG A 45 -4.23 11.69 2.15
CA ARG A 45 -4.43 12.63 1.04
C ARG A 45 -3.23 13.56 0.82
N SER A 46 -2.40 13.77 1.84
CA SER A 46 -1.23 14.67 1.79
C SER A 46 -0.18 14.23 0.78
N ILE A 47 -0.14 12.95 0.42
CA ILE A 47 0.83 12.41 -0.55
C ILE A 47 0.51 12.74 -2.01
N ILE A 48 -0.71 13.22 -2.31
CA ILE A 48 -1.15 13.52 -3.68
C ILE A 48 -0.65 14.92 -4.08
N LYS A 49 0.29 14.98 -5.02
CA LYS A 49 0.79 16.26 -5.56
C LYS A 49 -0.30 17.01 -6.34
N GLY A 50 -0.34 18.33 -6.20
CA GLY A 50 -1.27 19.20 -6.94
C GLY A 50 -2.69 19.24 -6.38
N ARG A 51 -2.87 18.81 -5.14
CA ARG A 51 -4.07 19.02 -4.32
C ARG A 51 -3.74 19.89 -3.12
#